data_AF-A0A955DAM9-F1
#
_entry.id   AF-A0A955DAM9-F1
#
_cell.length_a   1.000
_cell.length_b   1.000
_cell.length_c   1.000
_cell.angle_alpha   90.00
_cell.angle_beta   90.00
_cell.angle_gamma   90.00
#
_symmetry.space_group_name_H-M   'P 1'
#
loop_
_entity.id
_entity.type
_entity.pdbx_description
1 polymer ?
#
loop_
_entity_poly.entity_id
_entity_poly.type
_entity_poly.pdbx_seq_one_letter_code
_entity_poly.pdbx_strand_id
1 'polypeptide(L)'
;GLENLRTMAIARLMLDNFPHVKAFWIMQTLAMAQLMLASGADDIDGTVVWYDITKVGGASTHQEVTVWSLQKAIREAGFEPIERDTLYRRVVRDGSRWSVQAEPSAR
;
A
#
# COMPACT_ATOMS: atom_id res chain seq x y z
N GLY A 1 -8.68 15.14 -0.33
CA GLY A 1 -7.27 15.54 -0.38
C GLY A 1 -6.73 15.75 1.02
N LEU A 2 -6.53 17.00 1.45
CA LEU A 2 -5.98 17.32 2.78
C LEU A 2 -6.74 16.67 3.95
N GLU A 3 -8.06 16.59 3.87
CA GLU A 3 -8.88 15.90 4.86
C GLU A 3 -8.52 14.40 4.98
N ASN A 4 -8.26 13.70 3.88
CA ASN A 4 -7.87 12.29 3.92
C ASN A 4 -6.51 12.09 4.60
N LEU A 5 -5.56 13.02 4.41
CA LEU A 5 -4.27 12.99 5.11
C LEU A 5 -4.45 13.23 6.61
N ARG A 6 -5.27 14.22 6.97
CA ARG A 6 -5.61 14.51 8.37
C ARG A 6 -6.28 13.30 9.03
N THR A 7 -7.27 12.70 8.36
CA THR A 7 -7.98 11.51 8.85
C THR A 7 -7.02 10.34 9.03
N MET A 8 -6.10 10.12 8.07
CA MET A 8 -5.06 9.08 8.19
C MET A 8 -4.16 9.32 9.41
N ALA A 9 -3.68 10.55 9.61
CA ALA A 9 -2.82 10.88 10.74
C ALA A 9 -3.53 10.71 12.09
N ILE A 10 -4.79 11.16 12.18
CA ILE A 10 -5.61 10.96 13.39
C ILE A 10 -5.85 9.46 13.62
N ALA A 11 -6.19 8.69 12.59
CA ALA A 11 -6.42 7.26 12.72
C ALA A 11 -5.15 6.53 13.20
N ARG A 12 -3.97 6.87 12.70
CA ARG A 12 -2.69 6.29 13.14
C ARG A 12 -2.40 6.55 14.62
N LEU A 13 -2.82 7.71 15.14
CA LEU A 13 -2.68 8.06 16.56
C LEU A 13 -3.74 7.40 17.44
N MET A 14 -4.98 7.26 16.95
CA MET A 14 -6.09 6.69 17.73
C MET A 14 -6.10 5.16 17.74
N LEU A 15 -5.64 4.53 16.66
CA LEU A 15 -5.60 3.07 16.47
C LEU A 15 -4.19 2.54 16.74
N ASP A 16 -3.67 2.83 17.94
CA ASP A 16 -2.33 2.45 18.36
C ASP A 16 -2.12 0.93 18.48
N ASN A 17 -3.23 0.17 18.58
CA ASN A 17 -3.26 -1.29 18.63
C ASN A 17 -3.39 -1.97 17.25
N PHE A 18 -3.49 -1.21 16.16
CA PHE A 18 -3.42 -1.74 14.80
C PHE A 18 -2.02 -1.49 14.23
N PRO A 19 -1.25 -2.55 13.91
CA PRO A 19 0.14 -2.38 13.50
C PRO A 19 0.25 -1.66 12.15
N HIS A 20 -0.66 -1.95 11.22
CA HIS A 20 -0.58 -1.50 9.83
C HIS A 20 -1.79 -0.68 9.40
N VAL A 21 -1.57 0.38 8.64
CA VAL A 21 -2.62 1.18 8.01
C VAL A 21 -2.41 1.26 6.51
N LYS A 22 -3.45 0.90 5.77
CA LYS A 22 -3.42 0.78 4.31
C LYS A 22 -3.84 2.07 3.60
N ALA A 23 -3.05 2.48 2.60
CA ALA A 23 -3.42 3.46 1.57
C ALA A 23 -3.92 2.73 0.31
N PHE A 24 -5.25 2.65 0.15
CA PHE A 24 -5.87 2.00 -1.00
C PHE A 24 -5.90 2.95 -2.22
N TRP A 25 -4.87 2.83 -3.06
CA TRP A 25 -4.61 3.75 -4.18
C TRP A 25 -5.72 3.76 -5.23
N ILE A 26 -6.49 2.67 -5.37
CA ILE A 26 -7.64 2.58 -6.28
C ILE A 26 -8.73 3.61 -5.97
N MET A 27 -8.94 3.92 -4.69
CA MET A 27 -9.97 4.89 -4.25
C MET A 27 -9.42 6.32 -4.12
N GLN A 28 -8.11 6.49 -3.99
CA GLN A 28 -7.48 7.77 -3.66
C GLN A 28 -6.54 8.31 -4.75
N THR A 29 -6.23 7.52 -5.78
CA THR A 29 -5.09 7.67 -6.72
C THR A 29 -3.72 7.29 -6.11
N LEU A 30 -2.77 6.90 -6.97
CA LEU A 30 -1.40 6.56 -6.56
C LEU A 30 -0.66 7.77 -5.95
N ALA A 31 -0.83 8.97 -6.53
CA ALA A 31 -0.21 10.18 -6.01
C ALA A 31 -0.68 10.52 -4.60
N MET A 32 -1.96 10.28 -4.29
CA MET A 32 -2.48 10.48 -2.94
C MET A 32 -1.96 9.40 -1.98
N ALA A 33 -1.93 8.13 -2.41
CA ALA A 33 -1.38 7.04 -1.61
C ALA A 33 0.09 7.29 -1.23
N GLN A 34 0.86 7.88 -2.14
CA GLN A 34 2.23 8.32 -1.89
C GLN A 34 2.32 9.35 -0.75
N LEU A 35 1.44 10.36 -0.74
CA LEU A 35 1.38 11.36 0.34
C LEU A 35 0.88 10.76 1.67
N MET A 36 0.02 9.74 1.61
CA MET A 36 -0.50 9.06 2.79
C MET A 36 0.58 8.30 3.56
N LEU A 37 1.68 7.88 2.91
CA LEU A 37 2.84 7.28 3.59
C LEU A 37 3.43 8.22 4.65
N ALA A 38 3.54 9.51 4.33
CA ALA A 38 4.00 10.53 5.27
C ALA A 38 2.94 10.91 6.33
N SER A 39 1.72 10.40 6.20
CA SER A 39 0.58 10.73 7.08
C SER A 39 0.15 9.54 7.96
N GLY A 40 0.96 8.48 8.05
CA GLY A 40 0.73 7.37 8.97
C GLY A 40 0.34 6.04 8.32
N ALA A 41 0.20 5.99 7.00
CA ALA A 41 0.09 4.71 6.28
C ALA A 41 1.47 4.08 6.09
N ASP A 42 1.55 2.77 6.20
CA ASP A 42 2.76 1.98 5.94
C ASP A 42 2.56 0.92 4.86
N ASP A 43 1.32 0.75 4.39
CA ASP A 43 0.95 -0.25 3.37
C ASP A 43 0.28 0.41 2.17
N ILE A 44 0.97 0.54 1.05
CA ILE A 44 0.32 0.83 -0.23
C ILE A 44 -0.23 -0.48 -0.77
N ASP A 45 -1.52 -0.49 -1.10
CA ASP A 45 -2.16 -1.70 -1.62
C ASP A 45 -1.44 -2.23 -2.88
N GLY A 46 -1.39 -3.55 -3.00
CA GLY A 46 -0.55 -4.23 -3.99
C GLY A 46 -0.96 -3.99 -5.44
N THR A 47 -0.36 -4.74 -6.35
CA THR A 47 -0.70 -4.66 -7.77
C THR A 47 -2.10 -5.20 -7.99
N VAL A 48 -3.05 -4.28 -8.13
CA VAL A 48 -4.36 -4.61 -8.67
C VAL A 48 -4.19 -4.70 -10.18
N VAL A 49 -4.17 -5.93 -10.70
CA VAL A 49 -3.97 -6.22 -12.12
C VAL A 49 -5.22 -5.92 -12.94
N TRP A 50 -6.38 -6.11 -12.32
CA TRP A 50 -7.66 -5.80 -12.95
C TRP A 50 -8.64 -5.31 -11.89
N TYR A 51 -9.00 -4.03 -12.00
CA TYR A 51 -10.04 -3.43 -11.18
C TYR A 51 -11.07 -2.74 -12.07
N ASP A 52 -12.26 -3.31 -12.14
CA ASP A 52 -13.40 -2.71 -12.82
C ASP A 52 -14.54 -2.56 -11.82
N ILE A 53 -14.79 -1.33 -11.36
CA ILE A 53 -16.07 -1.00 -10.75
C ILE A 53 -16.96 -0.47 -11.87
N THR A 54 -18.05 -1.17 -12.13
CA THR A 54 -19.13 -0.68 -12.97
C THR A 54 -19.67 0.61 -12.36
N LYS A 55 -19.33 1.76 -12.96
CA LYS A 55 -19.98 3.03 -12.60
C LYS A 55 -21.42 2.99 -13.08
N VAL A 56 -22.33 3.60 -12.32
CA VAL A 56 -23.70 3.88 -12.77
C VAL A 56 -23.59 4.72 -14.05
N GLY A 57 -23.85 4.12 -15.21
CA GLY A 57 -23.67 4.75 -16.52
C GLY A 57 -22.79 4.02 -17.54
N GLY A 58 -22.25 2.83 -17.24
CA GLY A 58 -21.64 1.94 -18.23
C GLY A 58 -20.21 2.31 -18.68
N ALA A 59 -19.61 3.36 -18.13
CA ALA A 59 -18.20 3.66 -18.34
C ALA A 59 -17.34 2.83 -17.36
N SER A 60 -16.62 1.82 -17.86
CA SER A 60 -15.56 1.18 -17.08
C SER A 60 -14.41 2.16 -16.89
N THR A 61 -13.77 2.10 -15.72
CA THR A 61 -12.52 2.83 -15.49
C THR A 61 -11.48 1.76 -15.14
N HIS A 62 -10.86 1.18 -16.17
CA HIS A 62 -9.76 0.24 -15.98
C HIS A 62 -8.64 0.94 -15.20
N GLN A 63 -8.30 0.39 -14.04
CA GLN A 63 -7.22 0.88 -13.20
C GLN A 63 -6.24 -0.24 -12.92
N GLU A 64 -4.97 0.02 -13.24
CA GLU A 64 -3.88 -0.92 -13.06
C GLU A 64 -2.60 -0.15 -12.73
N VAL A 65 -1.78 -0.70 -11.84
CA VAL A 65 -0.43 -0.21 -11.57
C VAL A 65 0.54 -1.39 -11.50
N THR A 66 1.72 -1.20 -12.08
CA THR A 66 2.77 -2.21 -12.05
C THR A 66 3.51 -2.21 -10.70
N VAL A 67 4.17 -3.33 -10.37
CA VAL A 67 5.06 -3.42 -9.19
C VAL A 67 6.10 -2.30 -9.23
N TRP A 68 6.67 -2.03 -10.41
CA TRP A 68 7.67 -0.97 -10.58
C TRP A 68 7.12 0.41 -10.22
N SER A 69 5.88 0.73 -10.65
CA SER A 69 5.24 2.01 -10.33
C SER A 69 4.99 2.16 -8.83
N LEU A 70 4.57 1.09 -8.14
CA LEU A 70 4.41 1.09 -6.69
C LEU A 70 5.75 1.34 -5.99
N GLN A 71 6.78 0.58 -6.36
CA GLN A 71 8.12 0.75 -5.77
C GLN A 71 8.68 2.14 -6.01
N LYS A 72 8.48 2.69 -7.23
CA LYS A 72 8.90 4.05 -7.57
C LYS A 72 8.21 5.08 -6.67
N ALA A 73 6.89 5.01 -6.54
CA ALA A 73 6.12 5.92 -5.69
C ALA A 73 6.59 5.87 -4.22
N ILE A 74 6.81 4.67 -3.67
CA ILE A 74 7.31 4.49 -2.30
C ILE A 74 8.70 5.12 -2.13
N ARG A 75 9.64 4.87 -3.06
CA ARG A 75 10.99 5.46 -3.03
C ARG A 75 10.97 6.98 -3.18
N GLU A 76 10.15 7.51 -4.08
CA GLU A 76 10.00 8.96 -4.27
C GLU A 76 9.38 9.65 -3.04
N ALA A 77 8.62 8.93 -2.22
CA ALA A 77 8.15 9.41 -0.92
C ALA A 77 9.22 9.34 0.19
N GLY A 78 10.43 8.82 -0.10
CA GLY A 78 11.52 8.69 0.87
C GLY A 78 11.47 7.42 1.73
N PHE A 79 10.70 6.41 1.32
CA PHE A 79 10.55 5.14 2.04
C PHE A 79 11.17 3.96 1.27
N GLU A 80 11.44 2.85 1.98
CA GLU A 80 11.94 1.62 1.36
C GLU A 80 10.76 0.69 1.00
N PRO A 81 10.59 0.30 -0.28
CA PRO A 81 9.54 -0.62 -0.67
C PRO A 81 9.84 -2.05 -0.22
N ILE A 82 8.95 -2.60 0.60
CA ILE A 82 9.02 -3.99 1.07
C ILE A 82 7.86 -4.78 0.49
N GLU A 83 8.18 -5.86 -0.22
CA GLU A 83 7.18 -6.86 -0.58
C GLU A 83 6.83 -7.70 0.66
N ARG A 84 5.53 -7.91 0.87
CA ARG A 84 5.01 -8.64 2.03
C ARG A 84 4.03 -9.73 1.63
N ASP A 85 3.88 -10.72 2.50
CA ASP A 85 2.77 -11.67 2.42
C ASP A 85 1.50 -11.13 3.11
N THR A 86 0.49 -11.98 3.25
CA THR A 86 -0.78 -11.66 3.91
C THR A 86 -0.62 -11.33 5.40
N LEU A 87 0.46 -11.80 6.03
CA LEU A 87 0.76 -11.58 7.46
C LEU A 87 1.80 -10.47 7.67
N TYR A 88 2.06 -9.64 6.66
CA TYR A 88 3.03 -8.53 6.70
C TYR A 88 4.50 -8.97 6.90
N ARG A 89 4.81 -10.23 6.62
CA ARG A 89 6.19 -10.73 6.68
C ARG A 89 6.89 -10.44 5.36
N ARG A 90 8.17 -10.03 5.45
CA ARG A 90 8.97 -9.70 4.27
C ARG A 90 9.12 -10.89 3.34
N VAL A 91 8.78 -10.70 2.07
CA VAL A 91 9.06 -11.65 1.00
C VAL A 91 10.48 -11.41 0.49
N VAL A 92 11.25 -12.50 0.35
CA VAL A 92 12.58 -12.51 -0.26
C VAL A 92 12.50 -13.29 -1.56
N ARG A 93 12.89 -12.67 -2.68
CA ARG A 93 12.87 -13.29 -4.01
C ARG A 93 14.29 -13.59 -4.49
N ASP A 94 14.45 -14.78 -5.07
CA ASP A 94 15.64 -15.23 -5.80
C ASP A 94 15.18 -15.77 -7.16
N GLY A 95 15.14 -14.89 -8.16
CA GLY A 95 14.54 -15.17 -9.46
C GLY A 95 13.06 -15.55 -9.34
N SER A 96 12.72 -16.78 -9.74
CA SER A 96 11.36 -17.33 -9.62
C SER A 96 11.06 -17.96 -8.25
N ARG A 97 12.08 -18.18 -7.42
CA ARG A 97 11.91 -18.71 -6.07
C ARG A 97 11.62 -17.56 -5.11
N TRP A 98 10.80 -17.84 -4.11
CA TRP A 98 10.52 -16.89 -3.04
C TRP A 98 10.43 -17.62 -1.70
N SER A 99 10.76 -16.89 -0.64
CA SER A 99 10.58 -17.31 0.74
C SER A 99 10.07 -16.14 1.57
N VAL A 100 9.63 -16.44 2.79
CA VAL A 100 9.23 -15.43 3.76
C VAL A 100 10.31 -15.38 4.84
N GLN A 101 10.75 -14.18 5.19
CA GLN A 101 11.67 -14.00 6.31
C GLN A 101 11.01 -14.56 7.58
N ALA A 102 11.68 -15.51 8.23
CA ALA A 102 11.21 -16.03 9.50
C ALA A 102 11.08 -14.88 10.51
N GLU A 103 10.03 -14.90 11.34
CA GLU A 103 9.91 -13.91 12.41
C GLU A 103 11.19 -13.95 13.26
N PRO A 104 11.74 -12.78 13.66
CA PRO A 104 12.75 -12.79 14.70
C PRO A 104 12.12 -13.49 15.89
N SER A 105 12.75 -14.56 16.38
CA SER A 105 12.29 -15.30 17.55
C SER A 105 11.91 -14.30 18.63
N ALA A 106 10.62 -14.26 18.99
CA ALA A 106 10.13 -13.39 20.05
C ALA A 106 11.04 -13.57 21.28
N ARG A 107 11.67 -12.48 21.71
CA ARG A 107 12.37 -12.40 22.99
C ARG A 107 11.37 -12.04 24.08
#